data_AF-A0A3E2TRK3-F1
#
_entry.id   AF-A0A3E2TRK3-F1
#
_cell.length_a   1.000
_cell.length_b   1.000
_cell.length_c   1.000
_cell.angle_alpha   90.00
_cell.angle_beta   90.00
_cell.angle_gamma   90.00
#
_symmetry.space_group_name_H-M   'P 1'
#
loop_
_entity.id
_entity.type
_entity.pdbx_description
1 polymer ?
#
loop_
_entity_poly.entity_id
_entity_poly.type
_entity_poly.pdbx_seq_one_letter_code
_entity_poly.pdbx_strand_id
1 'polypeptide(L)'
;MILPAVIVLGLSMLRVDVKKSMTLSIVCAVILCVVFQHRSAAEIIRIMLTGYRAGDPVAAQMINGGGLLSMKKVLMIVCMTSTYSGIFSGTGMLDGITEYVKIISQKTGRFLCIVLLSVVTSMVGCNQTIAIMMTEQLGCVLYKEQENSQRAVDLEDSAVLISALIPWSIAGAVPAATIGAPVYCLAAACYLYLIPICRLVRKKNIFPGFNN
;
A
#
# COMPACT_ATOMS: atom_id res chain seq x y z
N MET A 1 -4.93 21.88 -15.78
CA MET A 1 -5.44 20.62 -15.17
C MET A 1 -5.03 20.47 -13.70
N ILE A 2 -5.04 21.55 -12.90
CA ILE A 2 -4.58 21.53 -11.49
C ILE A 2 -5.78 21.44 -10.52
N LEU A 3 -6.99 21.73 -11.01
CA LEU A 3 -8.23 21.75 -10.22
C LEU A 3 -8.49 20.44 -9.44
N PRO A 4 -8.33 19.23 -10.02
CA PRO A 4 -8.52 17.98 -9.27
C PRO A 4 -7.53 17.84 -8.12
N ALA A 5 -6.27 18.24 -8.33
CA ALA A 5 -5.24 18.18 -7.31
C ALA A 5 -5.53 19.15 -6.15
N VAL A 6 -6.00 20.37 -6.46
CA VAL A 6 -6.42 21.35 -5.44
C VAL A 6 -7.63 20.86 -4.66
N ILE A 7 -8.61 20.24 -5.31
CA ILE A 7 -9.80 19.68 -4.66
C ILE A 7 -9.40 18.55 -3.71
N VAL A 8 -8.54 17.63 -4.13
CA VAL A 8 -8.07 16.52 -3.28
C VAL A 8 -7.27 17.04 -2.08
N LEU A 9 -6.33 17.97 -2.31
CA LEU A 9 -5.51 18.53 -1.23
C LEU A 9 -6.36 19.35 -0.25
N GLY A 10 -7.29 20.18 -0.75
CA GLY A 10 -8.20 20.97 0.08
C GLY A 10 -9.17 20.12 0.89
N LEU A 11 -9.79 19.10 0.29
CA LEU A 11 -10.68 18.18 0.98
C LEU A 11 -9.95 17.30 2.01
N SER A 12 -8.69 16.95 1.74
CA SER A 12 -7.83 16.24 2.68
C SER A 12 -7.51 17.10 3.91
N MET A 13 -7.21 18.39 3.72
CA MET A 13 -7.01 19.33 4.84
C MET A 13 -8.29 19.52 5.68
N LEU A 14 -9.47 19.38 5.07
CA LEU A 14 -10.76 19.45 5.75
C LEU A 14 -11.16 18.14 6.47
N ARG A 15 -10.28 17.13 6.52
CA ARG A 15 -10.51 15.81 7.14
C ARG A 15 -11.80 15.13 6.67
N VAL A 16 -12.22 15.34 5.43
CA VAL A 16 -13.36 14.63 4.85
C VAL A 16 -12.98 13.17 4.65
N ASP A 17 -13.92 12.25 4.91
CA ASP A 17 -13.75 10.82 4.67
C ASP A 17 -13.10 10.56 3.31
N VAL A 18 -12.00 9.81 3.29
CA VAL A 18 -11.21 9.52 2.08
C VAL A 18 -12.09 8.96 0.97
N LYS A 19 -13.08 8.12 1.30
CA LYS A 19 -14.04 7.58 0.33
C LYS A 19 -14.79 8.68 -0.42
N LYS A 20 -15.29 9.70 0.29
CA LYS A 20 -16.04 10.82 -0.32
C LYS A 20 -15.12 11.72 -1.13
N SER A 21 -13.93 12.01 -0.61
CA SER A 21 -12.92 12.83 -1.29
C SER A 21 -12.48 12.20 -2.62
N MET A 22 -12.24 10.88 -2.64
CA MET A 22 -11.86 10.15 -3.85
C MET A 22 -12.99 10.10 -4.88
N THR A 23 -14.24 9.85 -4.48
CA THR A 23 -15.36 9.85 -5.43
C THR A 23 -15.56 11.23 -6.05
N LEU A 24 -15.51 12.29 -5.23
CA LEU A 24 -15.68 13.66 -5.72
C LEU A 24 -14.57 14.06 -6.69
N SER A 25 -13.31 13.68 -6.41
CA SER A 25 -12.20 13.99 -7.31
C SER A 25 -12.29 13.26 -8.65
N ILE A 26 -12.74 12.00 -8.66
CA ILE A 26 -12.98 11.24 -9.89
C ILE A 26 -14.08 11.91 -10.73
N VAL A 27 -15.20 12.29 -10.09
CA VAL A 27 -16.31 12.96 -10.78
C VAL A 27 -15.83 14.29 -11.38
N CYS A 28 -15.11 15.11 -10.61
CA CYS A 28 -14.53 16.36 -11.10
C CYS A 28 -13.55 16.12 -12.27
N ALA A 29 -12.71 15.09 -12.21
CA ALA A 29 -11.77 14.77 -13.28
C ALA A 29 -12.49 14.35 -14.57
N VAL A 30 -13.55 13.54 -14.48
CA VAL A 30 -14.39 13.14 -15.63
C VAL A 30 -15.06 14.37 -16.26
N ILE A 31 -15.65 15.25 -15.44
CA ILE A 31 -16.29 16.49 -15.92
C ILE A 31 -15.27 17.35 -16.67
N LEU A 32 -14.07 17.54 -16.12
CA LEU A 32 -13.02 18.31 -16.77
C LEU A 32 -12.54 17.67 -18.08
N CYS A 33 -12.43 16.34 -18.16
CA CYS A 33 -12.10 15.65 -19.40
C CYS A 33 -13.16 15.88 -20.49
N VAL A 34 -14.44 15.82 -20.15
CA VAL A 34 -15.52 16.05 -21.13
C VAL A 34 -15.56 17.52 -21.56
N VAL A 35 -15.50 18.45 -20.60
CA VAL A 35 -15.66 19.89 -20.88
C VAL A 35 -14.43 20.49 -21.55
N PHE A 36 -13.21 20.18 -21.09
CA PHE A 36 -11.98 20.82 -21.59
C PHE A 36 -11.17 19.99 -22.58
N GLN A 37 -11.21 18.64 -22.53
CA GLN A 37 -10.49 17.80 -23.49
C GLN A 37 -11.37 17.33 -24.65
N HIS A 38 -12.68 17.63 -24.63
CA HIS A 38 -13.67 17.24 -25.64
C HIS A 38 -13.60 15.75 -26.01
N ARG A 39 -13.22 14.91 -25.04
CA ARG A 39 -13.10 13.46 -25.22
C ARG A 39 -14.46 12.82 -25.02
N SER A 40 -14.81 11.90 -25.92
CA SER A 40 -16.05 11.13 -25.78
C SER A 40 -16.01 10.25 -24.53
N ALA A 41 -17.16 9.95 -23.93
CA ALA A 41 -17.25 9.06 -22.77
C ALA A 41 -16.62 7.68 -23.05
N ALA A 42 -16.75 7.18 -24.28
CA ALA A 42 -16.15 5.92 -24.72
C ALA A 42 -14.61 5.98 -24.74
N GLU A 43 -14.01 7.10 -25.14
CA GLU A 43 -12.56 7.29 -25.07
C GLU A 43 -12.06 7.37 -23.64
N ILE A 44 -12.80 8.04 -22.74
CA ILE A 44 -12.45 8.10 -21.31
C ILE A 44 -12.41 6.70 -20.72
N ILE A 45 -13.42 5.87 -20.99
CA ILE A 45 -13.45 4.47 -20.52
C ILE A 45 -12.28 3.66 -21.09
N ARG A 46 -11.96 3.83 -22.39
CA ARG A 46 -10.79 3.18 -22.99
C ARG A 46 -9.50 3.59 -22.31
N ILE A 47 -9.30 4.89 -22.07
CA ILE A 47 -8.11 5.41 -21.36
C ILE A 47 -8.02 4.83 -19.95
N MET A 48 -9.13 4.67 -19.23
CA MET A 48 -9.13 4.03 -17.90
C MET A 48 -8.70 2.56 -17.98
N LEU A 49 -9.10 1.83 -19.03
CA LEU A 49 -8.77 0.42 -19.19
C LEU A 49 -7.34 0.19 -19.71
N THR A 50 -6.95 0.87 -20.78
CA THR A 50 -5.67 0.65 -21.49
C THR A 50 -4.56 1.62 -21.09
N GLY A 51 -4.90 2.65 -20.31
CA GLY A 51 -4.00 3.73 -19.96
C GLY A 51 -3.95 4.85 -21.00
N TYR A 52 -3.46 6.01 -20.57
CA TYR A 52 -3.30 7.19 -21.42
C TYR A 52 -2.03 7.10 -22.27
N ARG A 53 -2.09 7.61 -23.50
CA ARG A 53 -0.94 7.77 -24.39
C ARG A 53 -0.86 9.20 -24.90
N ALA A 54 0.15 9.93 -24.44
CA ALA A 54 0.48 11.26 -24.93
C ALA A 54 1.11 11.18 -26.32
N GLY A 55 0.81 12.15 -27.19
CA GLY A 55 1.44 12.29 -28.51
C GLY A 55 2.83 12.92 -28.47
N ASP A 56 3.16 13.63 -27.39
CA ASP A 56 4.47 14.23 -27.16
C ASP A 56 5.39 13.23 -26.42
N PRO A 57 6.61 12.94 -26.91
CA PRO A 57 7.54 12.00 -26.29
C PRO A 57 8.00 12.38 -24.87
N VAL A 58 8.05 13.67 -24.53
CA VAL A 58 8.41 14.14 -23.18
C VAL A 58 7.24 13.93 -22.23
N ALA A 59 6.03 14.32 -22.64
CA ALA A 59 4.83 14.07 -21.85
C ALA A 59 4.53 12.56 -21.71
N ALA A 60 4.88 11.78 -22.72
CA ALA A 60 4.72 10.33 -22.73
C ALA A 60 5.54 9.64 -21.63
N GLN A 61 6.72 10.14 -21.28
CA GLN A 61 7.53 9.56 -20.20
C GLN A 61 6.91 9.81 -18.81
N MET A 62 6.13 10.87 -18.65
CA MET A 62 5.57 11.25 -17.35
C MET A 62 4.12 10.78 -17.14
N ILE A 63 3.31 10.78 -18.21
CA ILE A 63 1.85 10.62 -18.11
C ILE A 63 1.37 9.30 -18.73
N ASN A 64 2.18 8.61 -19.53
CA ASN A 64 1.75 7.32 -20.06
C ASN A 64 1.65 6.28 -18.95
N GLY A 65 0.56 5.52 -18.99
CA GLY A 65 0.33 4.38 -18.12
C GLY A 65 -0.35 3.26 -18.89
N GLY A 66 -0.65 2.15 -18.20
CA GLY A 66 -1.37 1.03 -18.81
C GLY A 66 -2.75 0.74 -18.18
N GLY A 67 -3.28 1.70 -17.41
CA GLY A 67 -4.64 1.67 -16.88
C GLY A 67 -4.91 0.45 -15.99
N LEU A 68 -6.17 0.00 -15.95
CA LEU A 68 -6.59 -1.16 -15.17
C LEU A 68 -5.93 -2.46 -15.67
N LEU A 69 -5.64 -2.57 -16.97
CA LEU A 69 -5.01 -3.77 -17.56
C LEU A 69 -3.60 -4.03 -17.01
N SER A 70 -2.83 -2.98 -16.72
CA SER A 70 -1.54 -3.12 -16.04
C SER A 70 -1.65 -3.70 -14.63
N MET A 71 -2.83 -3.60 -13.98
CA MET A 71 -3.08 -4.12 -12.64
C MET A 71 -3.70 -5.53 -12.62
N LYS A 72 -3.98 -6.14 -13.79
CA LYS A 72 -4.62 -7.48 -13.85
C LYS A 72 -3.88 -8.56 -13.07
N LYS A 73 -2.55 -8.52 -13.10
CA LYS A 73 -1.68 -9.49 -12.40
C LYS A 73 -1.85 -9.37 -10.89
N VAL A 74 -1.91 -8.13 -10.39
CA VAL A 74 -2.14 -7.83 -8.98
C VAL A 74 -3.52 -8.33 -8.55
N LEU A 75 -4.56 -8.00 -9.33
CA LEU A 75 -5.93 -8.44 -9.03
C LEU A 75 -6.04 -9.96 -8.93
N MET A 76 -5.44 -10.71 -9.86
CA MET A 76 -5.43 -12.18 -9.79
C MET A 76 -4.73 -12.70 -8.53
N ILE A 77 -3.56 -12.15 -8.19
CA ILE A 77 -2.83 -12.58 -6.98
C ILE A 77 -3.65 -12.27 -5.73
N VAL A 78 -4.23 -11.07 -5.63
CA VAL A 78 -5.08 -10.67 -4.51
C VAL A 78 -6.28 -11.61 -4.36
N CYS A 79 -6.95 -11.95 -5.47
CA CYS A 79 -8.05 -12.90 -5.46
C CYS A 79 -7.59 -14.29 -5.01
N MET A 80 -6.48 -14.81 -5.55
CA MET A 80 -5.91 -16.09 -5.13
C MET A 80 -5.55 -16.08 -3.64
N THR A 81 -4.83 -15.07 -3.16
CA THR A 81 -4.43 -14.92 -1.76
C THR A 81 -5.64 -14.83 -0.83
N SER A 82 -6.70 -14.11 -1.24
CA SER A 82 -7.94 -14.03 -0.47
C SER A 82 -8.67 -15.37 -0.39
N THR A 83 -8.77 -16.10 -1.51
CA THR A 83 -9.36 -17.43 -1.56
C THR A 83 -8.54 -18.43 -0.72
N TYR A 84 -7.21 -18.42 -0.84
CA TYR A 84 -6.32 -19.28 -0.04
C TYR A 84 -6.43 -18.95 1.45
N SER A 85 -6.50 -17.68 1.82
CA SER A 85 -6.72 -17.29 3.21
C SER A 85 -8.07 -17.79 3.75
N GLY A 86 -9.14 -17.68 2.96
CA GLY A 86 -10.45 -18.20 3.34
C GLY A 86 -10.43 -19.72 3.54
N ILE A 87 -9.79 -20.46 2.63
CA ILE A 87 -9.65 -21.92 2.73
C ILE A 87 -8.80 -22.29 3.95
N PHE A 88 -7.63 -21.67 4.13
CA PHE A 88 -6.72 -22.00 5.21
C PHE A 88 -7.24 -21.61 6.60
N SER A 89 -8.01 -20.53 6.70
CA SER A 89 -8.75 -20.20 7.93
C SER A 89 -9.89 -21.19 8.18
N GLY A 90 -10.56 -21.69 7.13
CA GLY A 90 -11.60 -22.71 7.26
C GLY A 90 -11.07 -24.12 7.60
N THR A 91 -9.82 -24.43 7.24
CA THR A 91 -9.19 -25.75 7.49
C THR A 91 -8.29 -25.78 8.73
N GLY A 92 -8.07 -24.65 9.40
CA GLY A 92 -7.16 -24.53 10.56
C GLY A 92 -5.67 -24.65 10.19
N MET A 93 -5.33 -24.68 8.90
CA MET A 93 -3.93 -24.80 8.46
C MET A 93 -3.13 -23.52 8.74
N LEU A 94 -3.82 -22.38 8.79
CA LEU A 94 -3.22 -21.09 9.16
C LEU A 94 -2.83 -21.06 10.65
N ASP A 95 -3.52 -21.83 11.51
CA ASP A 95 -3.33 -21.84 12.97
C ASP A 95 -1.88 -22.16 13.34
N GLY A 96 -1.27 -23.13 12.66
CA GLY A 96 0.12 -23.51 12.88
C GLY A 96 1.10 -22.37 12.59
N ILE A 97 0.98 -21.70 11.44
CA ILE A 97 1.85 -20.57 11.08
C ILE A 97 1.62 -19.39 12.03
N THR A 98 0.36 -19.11 12.37
CA THR A 98 0.03 -18.05 13.31
C THR A 98 0.51 -18.32 14.73
N GLU A 99 0.57 -19.59 15.16
CA GLU A 99 1.14 -19.97 16.45
C GLU A 99 2.65 -19.71 16.48
N TYR A 100 3.38 -20.01 15.39
CA TYR A 100 4.79 -19.62 15.27
C TYR A 100 4.97 -18.10 15.32
N VAL A 101 4.12 -17.34 14.61
CA VAL A 101 4.12 -15.87 14.65
C VAL A 101 3.87 -15.36 16.08
N LYS A 102 2.96 -16.00 16.82
CA LYS A 102 2.65 -15.67 18.22
C LYS A 102 3.84 -15.96 19.15
N ILE A 103 4.53 -17.09 18.99
CA ILE A 103 5.74 -17.41 19.75
C ILE A 103 6.84 -16.38 19.50
N ILE A 104 7.06 -16.00 18.24
CA ILE A 104 8.04 -14.95 17.89
C ILE A 104 7.62 -13.61 18.49
N SER A 105 6.34 -13.27 18.42
CA SER A 105 5.78 -12.04 18.99
C SER A 105 5.96 -11.95 20.51
N GLN A 106 5.88 -13.08 21.24
CA GLN A 106 6.15 -13.12 22.68
C GLN A 106 7.61 -12.78 23.01
N LYS A 107 8.57 -13.21 22.18
CA LYS A 107 10.01 -12.95 22.40
C LYS A 107 10.44 -11.55 21.95
N THR A 108 9.78 -11.01 20.93
CA THR A 108 10.29 -9.87 20.17
C THR A 108 9.36 -8.64 20.25
N GLY A 109 8.12 -8.83 20.70
CA GLY A 109 7.06 -7.82 20.75
C GLY A 109 6.23 -7.77 19.46
N ARG A 110 4.94 -7.46 19.60
CA ARG A 110 3.94 -7.50 18.50
C ARG A 110 4.36 -6.66 17.28
N PHE A 111 4.75 -5.40 17.50
CA PHE A 111 5.10 -4.49 16.41
C PHE A 111 6.34 -4.95 15.65
N LEU A 112 7.39 -5.41 16.35
CA LEU A 112 8.59 -5.90 15.71
C LEU A 112 8.33 -7.19 14.93
N CYS A 113 7.44 -8.06 15.43
CA CYS A 113 6.99 -9.23 14.70
C CYS A 113 6.28 -8.85 13.39
N ILE A 114 5.38 -7.87 13.42
CA ILE A 114 4.71 -7.33 12.22
C ILE A 114 5.71 -6.71 11.24
N VAL A 115 6.71 -5.97 11.73
CA VAL A 115 7.79 -5.41 10.91
C VAL A 115 8.56 -6.53 10.20
N LEU A 116 9.01 -7.56 10.92
CA LEU A 116 9.74 -8.70 10.34
C LEU A 116 8.89 -9.44 9.30
N LEU A 117 7.62 -9.70 9.65
CA LEU A 117 6.67 -10.32 8.75
C LEU A 117 6.50 -9.50 7.47
N SER A 118 6.39 -8.18 7.60
CA SER A 118 6.26 -7.27 6.47
C SER A 118 7.49 -7.22 5.56
N VAL A 119 8.71 -7.43 6.10
CA VAL A 119 9.92 -7.57 5.28
C VAL A 119 9.82 -8.83 4.43
N VAL A 120 9.44 -9.97 5.03
CA VAL A 120 9.31 -11.25 4.31
C VAL A 120 8.22 -11.17 3.25
N THR A 121 7.02 -10.70 3.61
CA THR A 121 5.90 -10.61 2.67
C THR A 121 6.12 -9.57 1.59
N SER A 122 6.83 -8.48 1.87
CA SER A 122 7.18 -7.49 0.84
C SER A 122 8.26 -8.02 -0.10
N MET A 123 9.22 -8.83 0.37
CA MET A 123 10.22 -9.43 -0.51
C MET A 123 9.57 -10.39 -1.53
N VAL A 124 8.60 -11.18 -1.07
CA VAL A 124 7.82 -12.08 -1.93
C VAL A 124 6.79 -11.29 -2.76
N GLY A 125 6.24 -10.24 -2.18
CA GLY A 125 5.23 -9.37 -2.77
C GLY A 125 5.83 -8.39 -3.77
N CYS A 126 5.74 -8.70 -5.06
CA CYS A 126 6.10 -7.78 -6.14
C CYS A 126 5.20 -6.53 -6.26
N ASN A 127 4.22 -6.35 -5.36
CA ASN A 127 3.41 -5.16 -5.23
C ASN A 127 3.04 -4.91 -3.75
N GLN A 128 2.98 -3.64 -3.37
CA GLN A 128 2.60 -3.16 -2.04
C GLN A 128 1.26 -3.74 -1.54
N THR A 129 0.25 -3.86 -2.40
CA THR A 129 -1.05 -4.45 -2.01
C THR A 129 -0.91 -5.90 -1.53
N ILE A 130 -0.10 -6.70 -2.23
CA ILE A 130 0.10 -8.12 -1.90
C ILE A 130 0.85 -8.22 -0.57
N ALA A 131 1.89 -7.41 -0.41
CA ALA A 131 2.69 -7.36 0.81
C ALA A 131 1.82 -7.06 2.04
N ILE A 132 0.98 -6.03 1.96
CA ILE A 132 0.08 -5.62 3.05
C ILE A 132 -0.93 -6.72 3.36
N MET A 133 -1.58 -7.30 2.34
CA MET A 133 -2.58 -8.35 2.57
C MET A 133 -1.98 -9.59 3.20
N MET A 134 -0.80 -10.04 2.76
CA MET A 134 -0.13 -11.20 3.36
C MET A 134 0.33 -10.91 4.80
N THR A 135 0.85 -9.70 5.08
CA THR A 135 1.20 -9.32 6.46
C THR A 135 -0.03 -9.26 7.35
N GLU A 136 -1.14 -8.73 6.83
CA GLU A 136 -2.41 -8.62 7.54
C GLU A 136 -2.95 -10.01 7.91
N GLN A 137 -2.95 -10.96 6.97
CA GLN A 137 -3.45 -12.32 7.17
C GLN A 137 -2.64 -13.11 8.20
N LEU A 138 -1.31 -12.97 8.17
CA LEU A 138 -0.41 -13.68 9.08
C LEU A 138 -0.28 -12.99 10.45
N GLY A 139 -0.45 -11.67 10.49
CA GLY A 139 -0.29 -10.84 11.69
C GLY A 139 -1.59 -10.58 12.46
N CYS A 140 -2.76 -10.92 11.90
CA CYS A 140 -4.08 -10.65 12.49
C CYS A 140 -4.22 -11.20 13.90
N VAL A 141 -3.68 -12.40 14.12
CA VAL A 141 -3.75 -13.17 15.36
C VAL A 141 -3.06 -12.49 16.55
N LEU A 142 -2.23 -11.49 16.30
CA LEU A 142 -1.51 -10.76 17.35
C LEU A 142 -2.37 -9.70 18.04
N TYR A 143 -3.57 -9.43 17.51
CA TYR A 143 -4.47 -8.39 17.98
C TYR A 143 -5.84 -8.96 18.32
N LYS A 144 -6.49 -8.40 19.34
CA LYS A 144 -7.91 -8.67 19.62
C LYS A 144 -8.80 -7.88 18.65
N GLU A 145 -10.05 -8.30 18.44
CA GLU A 145 -10.99 -7.59 17.55
C GLU A 145 -11.16 -6.10 17.90
N GLN A 146 -11.10 -5.77 19.19
CA GLN A 146 -11.20 -4.40 19.70
C GLN A 146 -9.97 -3.53 19.34
N GLU A 147 -8.84 -4.14 18.99
CA GLU A 147 -7.57 -3.48 18.65
C GLU A 147 -7.41 -3.26 17.13
N ASN A 148 -8.47 -3.42 16.32
CA ASN A 148 -8.41 -3.27 14.86
C ASN A 148 -7.83 -1.92 14.39
N SER A 149 -8.10 -0.83 15.12
CA SER A 149 -7.50 0.47 14.82
C SER A 149 -5.97 0.45 15.01
N GLN A 150 -5.50 -0.11 16.13
CA GLN A 150 -4.07 -0.23 16.41
C GLN A 150 -3.37 -1.17 15.41
N ARG A 151 -4.05 -2.23 14.99
CA ARG A 151 -3.57 -3.16 13.96
C ARG A 151 -3.39 -2.47 12.61
N ALA A 152 -4.38 -1.71 12.15
CA ALA A 152 -4.30 -0.95 10.90
C ALA A 152 -3.14 0.05 10.94
N VAL A 153 -3.01 0.76 12.06
CA VAL A 153 -1.94 1.71 12.33
C VAL A 153 -0.58 1.01 12.35
N ASP A 154 -0.44 -0.20 12.90
CA ASP A 154 0.78 -1.01 12.88
C ASP A 154 1.13 -1.55 11.48
N LEU A 155 0.15 -1.93 10.66
CA LEU A 155 0.34 -2.28 9.25
C LEU A 155 0.80 -1.09 8.40
N GLU A 156 0.25 0.09 8.66
CA GLU A 156 0.64 1.33 7.98
C GLU A 156 2.10 1.70 8.27
N ASP A 157 2.53 1.68 9.52
CA ASP A 157 3.92 2.01 9.86
C ASP A 157 4.93 0.89 9.56
N SER A 158 4.48 -0.24 9.03
CA SER A 158 5.33 -1.38 8.67
C SER A 158 5.17 -1.75 7.20
N ALA A 159 4.18 -2.57 6.84
CA ALA A 159 4.01 -3.15 5.51
C ALA A 159 3.87 -2.09 4.41
N VAL A 160 3.18 -0.97 4.67
CA VAL A 160 3.09 0.12 3.70
C VAL A 160 4.48 0.72 3.44
N LEU A 161 5.24 1.04 4.49
CA LEU A 161 6.56 1.67 4.37
C LEU A 161 7.64 0.72 3.85
N ILE A 162 7.68 -0.51 4.37
CA ILE A 162 8.67 -1.53 4.02
C ILE A 162 8.48 -2.01 2.58
N SER A 163 7.23 -2.11 2.11
CA SER A 163 6.99 -2.44 0.70
C SER A 163 7.52 -1.37 -0.26
N ALA A 164 7.62 -0.10 0.15
CA ALA A 164 8.21 0.95 -0.68
C ALA A 164 9.75 0.94 -0.66
N LEU A 165 10.36 0.34 0.37
CA LEU A 165 11.82 0.19 0.49
C LEU A 165 12.39 -0.92 -0.39
N ILE A 166 11.54 -1.84 -0.87
CA ILE A 166 12.00 -2.98 -1.66
C ILE A 166 12.19 -2.57 -3.13
N PRO A 167 13.41 -2.72 -3.70
CA PRO A 167 13.76 -2.18 -5.00
C PRO A 167 12.86 -2.61 -6.16
N TRP A 168 12.37 -3.84 -6.11
CA TRP A 168 11.50 -4.43 -7.14
C TRP A 168 10.00 -4.18 -6.89
N SER A 169 9.65 -3.50 -5.80
CA SER A 169 8.27 -3.10 -5.54
C SER A 169 7.92 -1.84 -6.33
N ILE A 170 6.76 -1.88 -6.99
CA ILE A 170 6.22 -0.76 -7.79
C ILE A 170 6.12 0.52 -6.95
N ALA A 171 5.83 0.40 -5.66
CA ALA A 171 5.67 1.52 -4.73
C ALA A 171 6.94 2.38 -4.59
N GLY A 172 8.12 1.75 -4.61
CA GLY A 172 9.41 2.44 -4.58
C GLY A 172 9.98 2.73 -5.97
N ALA A 173 9.82 1.77 -6.90
CA ALA A 173 10.42 1.84 -8.22
C ALA A 173 9.79 2.93 -9.11
N VAL A 174 8.47 3.12 -9.07
CA VAL A 174 7.79 4.10 -9.93
C VAL A 174 8.18 5.54 -9.56
N PRO A 175 8.08 5.98 -8.28
CA PRO A 175 8.51 7.32 -7.91
C PRO A 175 9.99 7.58 -8.23
N ALA A 176 10.87 6.60 -7.98
CA ALA A 176 12.30 6.72 -8.31
C ALA A 176 12.53 6.89 -9.82
N ALA A 177 11.84 6.10 -10.65
CA ALA A 177 11.91 6.21 -12.10
C ALA A 177 11.36 7.56 -12.61
N THR A 178 10.27 8.07 -12.03
CA THR A 178 9.65 9.35 -12.44
C THR A 178 10.59 10.54 -12.25
N ILE A 179 11.40 10.55 -11.18
CA ILE A 179 12.37 11.62 -10.92
C ILE A 179 13.74 11.35 -11.58
N GLY A 180 13.88 10.25 -12.34
CA GLY A 180 15.16 9.83 -12.94
C GLY A 180 16.20 9.41 -11.91
N ALA A 181 15.77 9.12 -10.68
CA ALA A 181 16.66 8.77 -9.59
C ALA A 181 17.05 7.28 -9.68
N PRO A 182 18.33 6.97 -9.48
CA PRO A 182 18.78 5.59 -9.37
C PRO A 182 18.26 4.94 -8.07
N VAL A 183 18.14 3.61 -8.11
CA VAL A 183 17.54 2.79 -7.03
C VAL A 183 18.19 3.01 -5.67
N TYR A 184 19.46 3.42 -5.61
CA TYR A 184 20.16 3.74 -4.36
C TYR A 184 19.55 4.92 -3.59
N CYS A 185 18.74 5.77 -4.24
CA CYS A 185 18.00 6.84 -3.56
C CYS A 185 17.01 6.31 -2.51
N LEU A 186 16.60 5.04 -2.60
CA LEU A 186 15.81 4.39 -1.55
C LEU A 186 16.55 4.35 -0.21
N ALA A 187 17.89 4.27 -0.21
CA ALA A 187 18.69 4.32 1.02
C ALA A 187 18.63 5.70 1.72
N ALA A 188 18.36 6.76 0.95
CA ALA A 188 18.18 8.12 1.46
C ALA A 188 16.72 8.43 1.85
N ALA A 189 15.81 7.45 1.76
CA ALA A 189 14.41 7.61 2.15
C ALA A 189 14.26 7.57 3.68
N CYS A 190 14.88 8.54 4.38
CA CYS A 190 14.98 8.61 5.83
C CYS A 190 13.62 8.45 6.53
N TYR A 191 12.53 9.00 5.96
CA TYR A 191 11.18 8.88 6.51
C TYR A 191 10.68 7.42 6.59
N LEU A 192 10.93 6.62 5.53
CA LEU A 192 10.50 5.23 5.47
C LEU A 192 11.19 4.35 6.51
N TYR A 193 12.42 4.71 6.90
CA TYR A 193 13.17 4.02 7.96
C TYR A 193 12.88 4.60 9.36
N LEU A 194 12.78 5.94 9.49
CA LEU A 194 12.61 6.62 10.77
C LEU A 194 11.29 6.25 11.43
N ILE A 195 10.19 6.14 10.70
CA ILE A 195 8.90 5.80 11.31
C ILE A 195 8.90 4.44 12.01
N PRO A 196 9.25 3.32 11.33
CA PRO A 196 9.26 2.02 12.00
C PRO A 196 10.28 1.99 13.15
N ILE A 197 11.44 2.65 13.00
CA ILE A 197 12.46 2.71 14.07
C ILE A 197 11.94 3.53 15.28
N CYS A 198 11.43 4.73 15.06
CA CYS A 198 10.87 5.57 16.12
C CYS A 198 9.70 4.89 16.82
N ARG A 199 8.85 4.18 16.08
CA ARG A 199 7.73 3.44 16.66
C ARG A 199 8.20 2.20 17.44
N LEU A 200 9.24 1.50 16.98
CA LEU A 200 9.91 0.44 17.74
C LEU A 200 10.46 0.96 19.07
N VAL A 201 11.19 2.08 19.04
CA VAL A 201 11.76 2.72 20.23
C VAL A 201 10.65 3.18 21.18
N ARG A 202 9.59 3.81 20.67
CA ARG A 202 8.46 4.29 21.49
C ARG A 202 7.69 3.13 22.15
N LYS A 203 7.43 2.03 21.44
CA LYS A 203 6.74 0.87 22.02
C LYS A 203 7.63 0.11 23.00
N LYS A 204 8.95 0.08 22.80
CA LYS A 204 9.91 -0.48 23.77
C LYS A 204 10.02 0.34 25.06
N ASN A 205 9.95 1.67 24.95
CA ASN A 205 10.01 2.58 26.11
C ASN A 205 8.69 2.70 26.89
N ILE A 206 7.54 2.44 26.27
CA ILE A 206 6.22 2.47 26.95
C ILE A 206 5.90 1.13 27.65
N PHE A 207 6.46 0.01 27.17
CA PHE A 207 6.33 -1.30 27.80
C PHE A 207 7.70 -1.90 28.16
N PRO A 208 8.42 -1.35 29.17
CA PRO A 208 9.65 -1.96 29.66
C PRO A 208 9.42 -3.27 30.46
N GLY A 209 8.16 -3.68 30.67
CA GLY A 209 7.77 -4.73 31.64
C GLY A 209 7.30 -6.08 31.10
N PHE A 210 7.48 -6.40 29.81
CA PHE A 210 7.22 -7.77 29.30
C PHE A 210 8.53 -8.48 28.94
N ASN A 211 9.47 -8.44 29.89
CA ASN A 211 10.65 -9.29 29.90
C ASN A 211 10.75 -9.90 31.30
N ASN A 212 9.82 -10.81 31.60
CA ASN A 212 9.88 -11.87 32.61
C ASN A 212 8.72 -12.85 32.35
#